data_AF-A0A256YRY0-F1
#
_entry.id   AF-A0A256YRY0-F1
#
_cell.length_a   1.000
_cell.length_b   1.000
_cell.length_c   1.000
_cell.angle_alpha   90.00
_cell.angle_beta   90.00
_cell.angle_gamma   90.00
#
_symmetry.space_group_name_H-M   'P 1'
#
loop_
_entity.id
_entity.type
_entity.pdbx_description
1 polymer ?
#
loop_
_entity_poly.entity_id
_entity_poly.type
_entity_poly.pdbx_seq_one_letter_code
_entity_poly.pdbx_strand_id
1 'polypeptide(L)'
;MKGQINFDFIFSVTIFIILITYLFVQIFNNYPTQIGLSKSNYFFSEAYRVSELLIKDEGYPNDWNETNVERLGLSSEPYILNNSKLTELDKLCDVLSLTKIQKIKESLDIDGLLAVKISYINGTNILNCDLAGGKLNRLSHVKRVAIYNNSVVEVNVYVG
;
A
#
# COMPACT_ATOMS: atom_id res chain seq x y z
N MET A 1 -3.33 -56.40 35.66
CA MET A 1 -2.26 -56.18 34.67
C MET A 1 -1.30 -55.12 35.22
N LYS A 2 -0.07 -55.51 35.56
CA LYS A 2 0.98 -54.55 35.96
C LYS A 2 1.59 -54.01 34.67
N GLY A 3 1.37 -52.73 34.37
CA GLY A 3 1.91 -52.12 33.15
C GLY A 3 3.43 -52.04 33.23
N GLN A 4 4.12 -52.92 32.52
CA GLN A 4 5.54 -52.71 32.20
C GLN A 4 5.59 -51.58 31.18
N ILE A 5 5.91 -50.37 31.65
CA ILE A 5 6.27 -49.30 30.75
C ILE A 5 7.62 -49.70 30.12
N ASN A 6 7.61 -49.95 28.82
CA ASN A 6 8.81 -50.34 28.10
C ASN A 6 9.75 -49.12 27.98
N PHE A 7 11.05 -49.29 28.22
CA PHE A 7 12.02 -48.20 28.17
C PHE A 7 12.03 -47.51 26.79
N ASP A 8 11.83 -48.28 25.73
CA ASP A 8 11.72 -47.79 24.36
C ASP A 8 10.53 -46.82 24.17
N PHE A 9 9.42 -47.08 24.88
CA PHE A 9 8.25 -46.21 24.86
C PHE A 9 8.54 -44.88 25.55
N ILE A 10 9.22 -44.91 26.70
CA ILE A 10 9.62 -43.68 27.41
C ILE A 10 10.53 -42.84 26.52
N PHE A 11 11.54 -43.47 25.90
CA PHE A 11 12.51 -42.76 25.06
C PHE A 11 11.85 -42.12 23.83
N SER A 12 10.94 -42.86 23.18
CA SER A 12 10.17 -42.36 22.03
C SER A 12 9.29 -41.18 22.39
N VAL A 13 8.57 -41.26 23.53
CA VAL A 13 7.72 -40.17 24.03
C VAL A 13 8.56 -38.93 24.38
N THR A 14 9.72 -39.12 25.01
CA THR A 14 10.62 -38.00 25.34
C THR A 14 11.11 -37.28 24.09
N ILE A 15 11.58 -38.00 23.07
CA ILE A 15 12.02 -37.40 21.81
C ILE A 15 10.86 -36.68 21.12
N PHE A 16 9.67 -37.29 21.12
CA PHE A 16 8.47 -36.71 20.53
C PHE A 16 8.08 -35.39 21.21
N ILE A 17 8.10 -35.35 22.55
CA ILE A 17 7.82 -34.12 23.31
C ILE A 17 8.84 -33.04 22.97
N ILE A 18 10.14 -33.37 22.94
CA ILE A 18 11.20 -32.41 22.59
C ILE A 18 10.99 -31.84 21.18
N LEU A 19 10.69 -32.69 20.20
CA LEU A 19 10.42 -32.27 18.83
C LEU A 19 9.20 -31.35 18.74
N ILE A 20 8.09 -31.72 19.40
CA ILE A 20 6.88 -30.89 19.44
C ILE A 20 7.17 -29.54 20.07
N THR A 21 7.83 -29.51 21.23
CA THR A 21 8.17 -28.26 21.91
C THR A 21 9.06 -27.38 21.03
N TYR A 22 10.06 -27.97 20.37
CA TYR A 22 10.93 -27.26 19.43
C TYR A 22 10.13 -26.64 18.26
N LEU A 23 9.24 -27.42 17.63
CA LEU A 23 8.39 -26.93 16.54
C LEU A 23 7.48 -25.80 17.01
N PHE A 24 6.87 -25.92 18.20
CA PHE A 24 6.04 -24.86 18.74
C PHE A 24 6.83 -23.56 18.97
N VAL A 25 8.03 -23.63 19.54
CA VAL A 25 8.90 -22.46 19.72
C VAL A 25 9.22 -21.81 18.38
N GLN A 26 9.55 -22.61 17.36
CA GLN A 26 9.83 -22.10 16.01
C GLN A 26 8.62 -21.41 15.37
N ILE A 27 7.44 -22.00 15.48
CA ILE A 27 6.20 -21.43 14.94
C ILE A 27 5.86 -20.12 15.65
N PHE A 28 5.84 -20.11 16.98
CA PHE A 28 5.41 -18.92 17.72
C PHE A 28 6.40 -17.75 17.61
N ASN A 29 7.70 -18.01 17.54
CA ASN A 29 8.70 -16.94 17.51
C ASN A 29 8.91 -16.36 16.10
N ASN A 30 8.85 -17.18 15.04
CA ASN A 30 9.23 -16.75 13.70
C ASN A 30 8.04 -16.44 12.77
N TYR A 31 6.91 -17.14 12.93
CA TYR A 31 5.74 -16.95 12.08
C TYR A 31 5.11 -15.54 12.14
N PRO A 32 4.92 -14.90 13.31
CA PRO A 32 4.30 -13.56 13.34
C PRO A 32 5.16 -12.50 12.64
N THR A 33 6.49 -12.59 12.76
CA THR A 33 7.44 -11.68 12.13
C THR A 33 7.34 -11.76 10.60
N GLN A 34 7.23 -12.97 10.03
CA GLN A 34 7.14 -13.18 8.58
C GLN A 34 5.81 -12.70 7.99
N ILE A 35 4.71 -12.81 8.73
CA ILE A 35 3.41 -12.24 8.31
C ILE A 35 3.48 -10.72 8.25
N GLY A 36 4.11 -10.08 9.25
CA GLY A 36 4.29 -8.63 9.27
C GLY A 36 5.09 -8.14 8.07
N LEU A 37 6.22 -8.80 7.79
CA LEU A 37 7.08 -8.46 6.64
C LEU A 37 6.37 -8.69 5.30
N SER A 38 5.65 -9.82 5.14
CA SER A 38 4.89 -10.10 3.93
C SER A 38 3.79 -9.07 3.67
N LYS A 39 3.06 -8.65 4.72
CA LYS A 39 2.05 -7.58 4.61
C LYS A 39 2.67 -6.24 4.24
N SER A 40 3.80 -5.88 4.87
CA SER A 40 4.49 -4.64 4.55
C SER A 40 5.00 -4.62 3.11
N ASN A 41 5.59 -5.73 2.64
CA ASN A 41 6.04 -5.90 1.26
C ASN A 41 4.88 -5.83 0.25
N TYR A 42 3.74 -6.42 0.58
CA TYR A 42 2.53 -6.31 -0.24
C TYR A 42 2.09 -4.84 -0.38
N PHE A 43 1.92 -4.11 0.72
CA PHE A 43 1.54 -2.71 0.66
C PHE A 43 2.60 -1.81 0.00
N PHE A 44 3.89 -2.15 0.15
CA PHE A 44 4.95 -1.44 -0.55
C PHE A 44 4.88 -1.67 -2.07
N SER A 45 4.62 -2.90 -2.51
CA SER A 45 4.40 -3.23 -3.91
C SER A 45 3.20 -2.48 -4.49
N GLU A 46 2.10 -2.41 -3.74
CA GLU A 46 0.92 -1.63 -4.14
C GLU A 46 1.22 -0.13 -4.22
N ALA A 47 1.85 0.45 -3.20
CA ALA A 47 2.27 1.85 -3.23
C ALA A 47 3.23 2.13 -4.41
N TYR A 48 4.11 1.18 -4.74
CA TYR A 48 5.01 1.28 -5.88
C TYR A 48 4.23 1.29 -7.21
N ARG A 49 3.33 0.32 -7.42
CA ARG A 49 2.46 0.21 -8.60
C ARG A 49 1.64 1.47 -8.82
N VAL A 50 0.99 1.95 -7.77
CA VAL A 50 0.18 3.17 -7.80
C VAL A 50 1.04 4.39 -8.08
N SER A 51 2.20 4.51 -7.42
CA SER A 51 3.13 5.61 -7.71
C SER A 51 3.59 5.62 -9.16
N GLU A 52 3.81 4.44 -9.76
CA GLU A 52 4.25 4.32 -11.13
C GLU A 52 3.14 4.69 -12.12
N LEU A 53 1.92 4.24 -11.86
CA LEU A 53 0.75 4.60 -12.64
C LEU A 53 0.51 6.12 -12.59
N LEU A 54 0.51 6.72 -11.41
CA LEU A 54 0.26 8.16 -11.26
C LEU A 54 1.29 9.03 -11.97
N ILE A 55 2.58 8.67 -11.95
CA ILE A 55 3.65 9.51 -12.52
C ILE A 55 3.98 9.20 -13.99
N LYS A 56 3.67 8.00 -14.49
CA LYS A 56 4.02 7.59 -15.86
C LYS A 56 2.84 7.47 -16.80
N ASP A 57 1.65 7.26 -16.28
CA ASP A 57 0.44 7.03 -17.08
C ASP A 57 -0.39 8.32 -17.17
N GLU A 58 -1.00 8.53 -18.33
CA GLU A 58 -1.95 9.61 -18.53
C GLU A 58 -3.31 9.31 -17.88
N GLY A 59 -3.59 8.06 -17.55
CA GLY A 59 -4.91 7.60 -17.16
C GLY A 59 -5.78 7.30 -18.38
N TYR A 60 -6.95 6.75 -18.13
CA TYR A 60 -7.93 6.43 -19.16
C TYR A 60 -9.34 6.86 -18.71
N PRO A 61 -10.09 7.55 -19.57
CA PRO A 61 -9.68 8.13 -20.87
C PRO A 61 -8.61 9.24 -20.70
N ASN A 62 -7.91 9.65 -21.77
CA ASN A 62 -6.80 10.62 -21.67
C ASN A 62 -7.24 11.97 -21.07
N ASP A 63 -8.50 12.35 -21.26
CA ASP A 63 -9.18 13.56 -20.77
C ASP A 63 -10.11 13.26 -19.59
N TRP A 64 -9.77 12.25 -18.78
CA TRP A 64 -10.58 11.88 -17.63
C TRP A 64 -10.82 13.06 -16.67
N ASN A 65 -11.98 13.01 -16.04
CA ASN A 65 -12.49 13.94 -15.05
C ASN A 65 -13.22 13.18 -13.94
N GLU A 66 -13.78 13.91 -12.97
CA GLU A 66 -14.55 13.33 -11.86
C GLU A 66 -15.61 12.30 -12.30
N THR A 67 -16.22 12.45 -13.48
CA THR A 67 -17.37 11.64 -13.93
C THR A 67 -17.02 10.46 -14.84
N ASN A 68 -15.95 10.52 -15.63
CA ASN A 68 -15.62 9.48 -16.62
C ASN A 68 -14.31 8.73 -16.34
N VAL A 69 -13.63 8.98 -15.22
CA VAL A 69 -12.38 8.28 -14.90
C VAL A 69 -12.59 6.78 -14.74
N GLU A 70 -11.85 6.00 -15.53
CA GLU A 70 -11.75 4.54 -15.42
C GLU A 70 -10.41 4.12 -14.84
N ARG A 71 -9.32 4.78 -15.26
CA ARG A 71 -7.96 4.56 -14.72
C ARG A 71 -7.32 5.89 -14.39
N LEU A 72 -6.84 6.05 -13.16
CA LEU A 72 -6.17 7.28 -12.74
C LEU A 72 -4.73 7.32 -13.22
N GLY A 73 -4.35 8.46 -13.79
CA GLY A 73 -2.97 8.81 -14.12
C GLY A 73 -2.86 10.33 -14.10
N LEU A 74 -1.77 10.87 -13.55
CA LEU A 74 -1.61 12.32 -13.36
C LEU A 74 -0.67 12.92 -14.37
N SER A 75 -0.03 12.10 -15.20
CA SER A 75 0.97 12.58 -16.12
C SER A 75 0.37 13.06 -17.44
N SER A 76 1.02 14.03 -18.06
CA SER A 76 0.87 14.32 -19.49
C SER A 76 1.88 13.55 -20.31
N GLU A 77 3.08 13.36 -19.75
CA GLU A 77 4.16 12.55 -20.26
C GLU A 77 4.86 11.91 -19.06
N PRO A 78 5.59 10.80 -19.21
CA PRO A 78 6.25 10.18 -18.08
C PRO A 78 7.09 11.17 -17.26
N TYR A 79 6.80 11.24 -15.96
CA TYR A 79 7.38 12.16 -14.97
C TYR A 79 6.99 13.65 -15.11
N ILE A 80 6.06 14.02 -16.00
CA ILE A 80 5.54 15.38 -16.14
C ILE A 80 4.06 15.38 -15.74
N LEU A 81 3.73 16.06 -14.63
CA LEU A 81 2.38 16.11 -14.10
C LEU A 81 1.52 17.15 -14.83
N ASN A 82 0.28 16.77 -15.10
CA ASN A 82 -0.71 17.61 -15.75
C ASN A 82 -1.56 18.38 -14.72
N ASN A 83 -1.64 19.70 -14.87
CA ASN A 83 -2.40 20.56 -13.98
C ASN A 83 -3.91 20.28 -13.94
N SER A 84 -4.54 19.97 -15.08
CA SER A 84 -5.98 19.70 -15.10
C SER A 84 -6.29 18.43 -14.31
N LYS A 85 -5.51 17.37 -14.51
CA LYS A 85 -5.65 16.08 -13.83
C LYS A 85 -5.41 16.18 -12.32
N LEU A 86 -4.46 17.00 -11.89
CA LEU A 86 -4.26 17.30 -10.46
C LEU A 86 -5.49 17.98 -9.84
N THR A 87 -6.10 18.91 -10.57
CA THR A 87 -7.31 19.62 -10.11
C THR A 87 -8.52 18.67 -10.07
N GLU A 88 -8.66 17.78 -11.06
CA GLU A 88 -9.72 16.76 -11.05
C GLU A 88 -9.52 15.72 -9.94
N LEU A 89 -8.27 15.33 -9.66
CA LEU A 89 -7.99 14.46 -8.52
C LEU A 89 -8.34 15.15 -7.20
N ASP A 90 -8.01 16.42 -7.02
CA ASP A 90 -8.37 17.17 -5.81
C ASP A 90 -9.88 17.17 -5.54
N LYS A 91 -10.70 17.32 -6.59
CA LYS A 91 -12.18 17.21 -6.50
C LYS A 91 -12.67 15.81 -6.12
N LEU A 92 -11.97 14.78 -6.59
CA LEU A 92 -12.26 13.38 -6.24
C LEU A 92 -11.86 13.05 -4.80
N CYS A 93 -10.85 13.74 -4.26
CA CYS A 93 -10.33 13.55 -2.91
C CYS A 93 -11.20 14.15 -1.81
N ASP A 94 -12.39 14.66 -2.14
CA ASP A 94 -13.38 15.09 -1.15
C ASP A 94 -13.88 13.89 -0.33
N VAL A 95 -13.34 13.78 0.89
CA VAL A 95 -13.55 12.68 1.83
C VAL A 95 -15.02 12.55 2.27
N LEU A 96 -15.84 13.57 2.04
CA LEU A 96 -17.26 13.54 2.38
C LEU A 96 -18.11 12.68 1.43
N SER A 97 -17.58 12.33 0.25
CA SER A 97 -18.30 11.57 -0.77
C SER A 97 -17.78 10.13 -0.91
N LEU A 98 -18.46 9.19 -0.25
CA LEU A 98 -18.10 7.75 -0.30
C LEU A 98 -18.03 7.19 -1.73
N THR A 99 -18.87 7.69 -2.65
CA THR A 99 -18.88 7.29 -4.06
C THR A 99 -17.61 7.72 -4.79
N LYS A 100 -17.07 8.91 -4.49
CA LYS A 100 -15.80 9.38 -5.09
C LYS A 100 -14.61 8.59 -4.56
N ILE A 101 -14.59 8.29 -3.27
CA ILE A 101 -13.57 7.44 -2.64
C ILE A 101 -13.53 6.07 -3.31
N GLN A 102 -14.70 5.45 -3.48
CA GLN A 102 -14.82 4.16 -4.14
C GLN A 102 -14.31 4.23 -5.58
N LYS A 103 -14.61 5.32 -6.31
CA LYS A 103 -14.12 5.52 -7.67
C LYS A 103 -12.60 5.64 -7.76
N ILE A 104 -11.95 6.34 -6.81
CA ILE A 104 -10.48 6.39 -6.74
C ILE A 104 -9.91 4.99 -6.52
N LYS A 105 -10.52 4.21 -5.62
CA LYS A 105 -10.10 2.84 -5.33
C LYS A 105 -10.22 1.92 -6.53
N GLU A 106 -11.36 1.96 -7.22
CA GLU A 106 -11.61 1.16 -8.43
C GLU A 106 -10.65 1.54 -9.56
N SER A 107 -10.44 2.83 -9.78
CA SER A 107 -9.56 3.32 -10.85
C SER A 107 -8.07 3.09 -10.62
N LEU A 108 -7.68 2.77 -9.39
CA LEU A 108 -6.32 2.37 -9.03
C LEU A 108 -6.21 0.87 -8.72
N ASP A 109 -7.33 0.14 -8.71
CA ASP A 109 -7.41 -1.27 -8.29
C ASP A 109 -6.82 -1.48 -6.87
N ILE A 110 -7.32 -0.74 -5.87
CA ILE A 110 -6.86 -0.81 -4.47
C ILE A 110 -8.04 -1.04 -3.53
N ASP A 111 -7.99 -2.11 -2.74
CA ASP A 111 -9.00 -2.38 -1.71
C ASP A 111 -8.74 -1.65 -0.37
N GLY A 112 -7.49 -1.28 -0.12
CA GLY A 112 -6.99 -0.73 1.14
C GLY A 112 -7.19 0.79 1.37
N LEU A 113 -6.46 1.31 2.35
CA LEU A 113 -6.30 2.73 2.61
C LEU A 113 -5.31 3.33 1.59
N LEU A 114 -5.59 4.55 1.14
CA LEU A 114 -4.75 5.27 0.19
C LEU A 114 -4.57 6.71 0.67
N ALA A 115 -3.36 7.23 0.54
CA ALA A 115 -3.15 8.67 0.54
C ALA A 115 -2.12 9.06 -0.52
N VAL A 116 -2.35 10.18 -1.19
CA VAL A 116 -1.46 10.75 -2.19
C VAL A 116 -1.16 12.20 -1.79
N LYS A 117 0.11 12.50 -1.58
CA LYS A 117 0.59 13.85 -1.24
C LYS A 117 1.59 14.32 -2.27
N ILE A 118 1.34 15.48 -2.84
CA ILE A 118 2.23 16.09 -3.82
C ILE A 118 2.64 17.45 -3.29
N SER A 119 3.93 17.70 -3.23
CA SER A 119 4.50 18.95 -2.71
C SER A 119 5.74 19.34 -3.48
N TYR A 120 6.00 20.64 -3.57
CA TYR A 120 7.30 21.14 -3.99
C TYR A 120 8.37 20.73 -2.98
N ILE A 121 9.65 20.71 -3.42
CA ILE A 121 10.79 20.36 -2.55
C ILE A 121 10.89 21.28 -1.31
N ASN A 122 10.42 22.52 -1.43
CA ASN A 122 10.38 23.48 -0.31
C ASN A 122 9.28 23.18 0.74
N GLY A 123 8.46 22.14 0.52
CA GLY A 123 7.38 21.74 1.42
C GLY A 123 6.02 22.38 1.12
N THR A 124 5.90 23.23 0.10
CA THR A 124 4.60 23.78 -0.31
C THR A 124 3.74 22.67 -0.91
N ASN A 125 2.58 22.40 -0.30
CA ASN A 125 1.64 21.39 -0.76
C ASN A 125 0.93 21.83 -2.05
N ILE A 126 0.83 20.90 -2.99
CA ILE A 126 0.09 21.03 -4.24
C ILE A 126 -1.21 20.24 -4.15
N LEU A 127 -1.13 19.00 -3.65
CA LEU A 127 -2.27 18.10 -3.50
C LEU A 127 -2.12 17.31 -2.20
N ASN A 128 -3.20 17.18 -1.45
CA ASN A 128 -3.24 16.34 -0.25
C ASN A 128 -4.52 15.51 -0.24
N CYS A 129 -4.45 14.34 -0.87
CA CYS A 129 -5.53 13.37 -0.91
C CYS A 129 -5.35 12.35 0.20
N ASP A 130 -6.12 12.44 1.28
CA ASP A 130 -6.06 11.48 2.41
C ASP A 130 -7.37 10.69 2.51
N LEU A 131 -7.38 9.51 1.88
CA LEU A 131 -8.48 8.55 1.99
C LEU A 131 -8.25 7.57 3.16
N ALA A 132 -7.13 7.70 3.89
CA ALA A 132 -6.77 6.85 5.01
C ALA A 132 -7.30 7.38 6.35
N GLY A 133 -7.98 8.53 6.36
CA GLY A 133 -8.54 9.15 7.56
C GLY A 133 -7.48 9.49 8.60
N GLY A 134 -6.29 9.94 8.16
CA GLY A 134 -5.21 10.36 9.05
C GLY A 134 -4.35 9.24 9.64
N LYS A 135 -4.55 7.97 9.26
CA LYS A 135 -3.78 6.81 9.78
C LYS A 135 -2.50 6.51 8.98
N LEU A 136 -1.74 7.54 8.61
CA LEU A 136 -0.57 7.40 7.71
C LEU A 136 0.58 6.56 8.29
N ASN A 137 0.75 6.53 9.62
CA ASN A 137 1.84 5.80 10.29
C ASN A 137 1.75 4.27 10.16
N ARG A 138 0.63 3.74 9.63
CA ARG A 138 0.43 2.31 9.41
C ARG A 138 0.55 1.91 7.94
N LEU A 139 0.87 2.86 7.07
CA LEU A 139 0.89 2.67 5.62
C LEU A 139 2.33 2.49 5.15
N SER A 140 2.54 1.57 4.20
CA SER A 140 3.76 1.56 3.40
C SER A 140 3.71 2.74 2.43
N HIS A 141 4.86 3.35 2.16
CA HIS A 141 4.91 4.52 1.27
C HIS A 141 6.06 4.45 0.28
N VAL A 142 5.84 5.09 -0.86
CA VAL A 142 6.83 5.27 -1.93
C VAL A 142 6.90 6.75 -2.26
N LYS A 143 8.13 7.28 -2.24
CA LYS A 143 8.44 8.64 -2.68
C LYS A 143 8.96 8.59 -4.12
N ARG A 144 8.41 9.46 -4.97
CA ARG A 144 8.81 9.68 -6.35
C ARG A 144 9.04 11.16 -6.60
N VAL A 145 9.72 11.45 -7.70
CA VAL A 145 10.00 12.80 -8.16
C VAL A 145 9.39 12.97 -9.54
N ALA A 146 8.77 14.13 -9.77
CA ALA A 146 8.18 14.50 -11.05
C ALA A 146 8.40 15.99 -11.32
N ILE A 147 8.07 16.44 -12.53
CA ILE A 147 8.10 17.84 -12.96
C ILE A 147 6.66 18.35 -12.98
N TYR A 148 6.41 19.49 -12.36
CA TYR A 148 5.15 20.21 -12.39
C TYR A 148 5.45 21.71 -12.51
N ASN A 149 4.82 22.39 -13.47
CA ASN A 149 5.07 23.82 -13.76
C ASN A 149 6.58 24.17 -13.83
N ASN A 150 7.33 23.36 -14.58
CA ASN A 150 8.77 23.54 -14.79
C ASN A 150 9.63 23.46 -13.51
N SER A 151 9.07 22.93 -12.43
CA SER A 151 9.71 22.75 -11.12
C SER A 151 9.63 21.30 -10.68
N VAL A 152 10.61 20.87 -9.89
CA VAL A 152 10.65 19.51 -9.36
C VAL A 152 9.73 19.39 -8.14
N VAL A 153 8.90 18.35 -8.11
CA VAL A 153 7.95 18.05 -7.05
C VAL A 153 8.13 16.63 -6.53
N GLU A 154 7.83 16.43 -5.25
CA GLU A 154 7.77 15.12 -4.62
C GLU A 154 6.34 14.58 -4.67
N VAL A 155 6.20 13.33 -5.11
CA VAL A 155 4.95 12.58 -5.12
C VAL A 155 5.09 11.45 -4.10
N ASN A 156 4.35 11.53 -3.01
CA ASN A 156 4.35 10.55 -1.94
C ASN A 156 3.03 9.77 -1.98
N VAL A 157 3.12 8.46 -2.18
CA VAL A 157 1.97 7.55 -2.20
C VAL A 157 2.04 6.64 -0.99
N TYR A 158 0.95 6.54 -0.25
CA TYR A 158 0.80 5.73 0.95
C TYR A 158 -0.31 4.71 0.75
N VAL A 159 -0.06 3.43 1.04
CA VAL A 159 -1.04 2.34 0.93
C VAL A 159 -0.99 1.45 2.17
N GLY A 160 -2.14 0.94 2.64
CA GLY A 160 -2.21 0.02 3.77
C GLY A 160 -3.59 -0.53 4.10
#